data_AF-A0A7J9L8Q5-F1
#
_entry.id   AF-A0A7J9L8Q5-F1
#
_cell.length_a   1.000
_cell.length_b   1.000
_cell.length_c   1.000
_cell.angle_alpha   90.00
_cell.angle_beta   90.00
_cell.angle_gamma   90.00
#
_symmetry.space_group_name_H-M   'P 1'
#
loop_
_entity.id
_entity.type
_entity.pdbx_description
1 polymer ?
#
loop_
_entity_poly.entity_id
_entity_poly.type
_entity_poly.pdbx_seq_one_letter_code
_entity_poly.pdbx_strand_id
1 'polypeptide(L)'
;MEKKANKRGHVLVIPYSTQGHINPMLQFSKRLSSKGLKATFATTVFISETMKPELLNSDIDFDTISDGCDEGRFFEVRSIDDYLVRLQTVGSKTLAELIIKHKNSPRPIDCILYDAFLPWVLDVAQQFGIVGIAFFTQACAVDCIYYYVHNGLLSVPISSSMTPIVIPGLPLLDLQDMPSFIYVVGSYPSHFKLVLNQFSNIDKADFILVNSFYKLEQE
;
A
#
# COMPACT_ATOMS: atom_id res chain seq x y z
N MET A 1 -4.73 -36.86 8.58
CA MET A 1 -5.61 -35.71 8.90
C MET A 1 -4.74 -34.65 9.54
N GLU A 2 -4.26 -33.68 8.75
CA GLU A 2 -3.51 -32.54 9.28
C GLU A 2 -4.44 -31.70 10.14
N LYS A 3 -4.12 -31.55 11.43
CA LYS A 3 -4.77 -30.58 12.30
C LYS A 3 -4.50 -29.20 11.70
N LYS A 4 -5.51 -28.56 11.08
CA LYS A 4 -5.47 -27.13 10.75
C LYS A 4 -4.99 -26.39 12.00
N ALA A 5 -3.77 -25.89 11.96
CA ALA A 5 -3.20 -25.12 13.06
C ALA A 5 -4.20 -24.04 13.47
N ASN A 6 -4.44 -23.88 14.77
CA ASN A 6 -5.30 -22.83 15.25
C ASN A 6 -4.61 -21.50 14.92
N LYS A 7 -5.03 -20.83 13.84
CA LYS A 7 -4.35 -19.63 13.34
C LYS A 7 -4.47 -18.53 14.41
N ARG A 8 -3.34 -17.90 14.75
CA ARG A 8 -3.18 -17.07 15.97
C ARG A 8 -3.78 -15.66 15.89
N GLY A 9 -4.07 -15.20 14.68
CA GLY A 9 -4.69 -13.91 14.39
C GLY A 9 -5.04 -13.82 12.91
N HIS A 10 -5.80 -12.81 12.53
CA HIS A 10 -6.32 -12.58 11.18
C HIS A 10 -5.85 -11.22 10.66
N VAL A 11 -5.04 -11.28 9.61
CA VAL A 11 -4.53 -10.12 8.87
C VAL A 11 -5.38 -9.94 7.61
N LEU A 12 -6.01 -8.78 7.48
CA LEU A 12 -6.57 -8.32 6.21
C LEU A 12 -5.47 -7.58 5.45
N VAL A 13 -5.27 -7.90 4.17
CA VAL A 13 -4.22 -7.32 3.34
C VAL A 13 -4.85 -6.53 2.19
N ILE A 14 -4.54 -5.23 2.09
CA ILE A 14 -5.11 -4.29 1.11
C ILE A 14 -4.00 -3.73 0.22
N PRO A 15 -3.74 -4.29 -0.97
CA PRO A 15 -2.74 -3.77 -1.89
C PRO A 15 -3.25 -2.57 -2.70
N TYR A 16 -2.33 -1.71 -3.15
CA TYR A 16 -2.63 -0.80 -4.26
C TYR A 16 -2.82 -1.61 -5.54
N SER A 17 -3.81 -1.25 -6.37
CA SER A 17 -4.33 -2.08 -7.47
C SER A 17 -3.41 -2.21 -8.70
N THR A 18 -2.09 -2.13 -8.54
CA THR A 18 -1.11 -2.35 -9.62
C THR A 18 -0.21 -3.53 -9.31
N GLN A 19 0.26 -4.23 -10.35
CA GLN A 19 0.95 -5.52 -10.18
C GLN A 19 2.26 -5.44 -9.40
N GLY A 20 2.96 -4.30 -9.49
CA GLY A 20 4.16 -4.04 -8.70
C GLY A 20 3.92 -4.04 -7.19
N HIS A 21 2.69 -3.75 -6.76
CA HIS A 21 2.27 -3.69 -5.36
C HIS A 21 1.55 -4.99 -4.93
N ILE A 22 0.66 -5.50 -5.79
CA ILE A 22 -0.10 -6.73 -5.54
C ILE A 22 0.83 -7.93 -5.31
N ASN A 23 1.80 -8.13 -6.19
CA ASN A 23 2.65 -9.32 -6.14
C ASN A 23 3.47 -9.47 -4.85
N PRO A 24 4.25 -8.47 -4.38
CA PRO A 24 5.00 -8.60 -3.14
C PRO A 24 4.08 -8.79 -1.93
N MET A 25 2.96 -8.07 -1.86
CA MET A 25 2.00 -8.22 -0.75
C MET A 25 1.29 -9.58 -0.77
N LEU A 26 1.02 -10.15 -1.95
CA LEU A 26 0.48 -11.51 -2.08
C LEU A 26 1.48 -12.55 -1.57
N GLN A 27 2.77 -12.43 -1.92
CA GLN A 27 3.81 -13.32 -1.41
C GLN A 27 4.00 -13.16 0.11
N PHE A 28 3.95 -11.93 0.61
CA PHE A 28 3.98 -11.68 2.05
C PHE A 28 2.78 -12.32 2.77
N SER A 29 1.58 -12.24 2.20
CA SER A 29 0.37 -12.89 2.72
C SER A 29 0.51 -14.41 2.81
N LYS A 30 1.07 -15.05 1.77
CA LYS A 30 1.39 -16.48 1.79
C LYS A 30 2.40 -16.80 2.89
N ARG A 31 3.40 -15.94 3.10
CA ARG A 31 4.38 -16.09 4.18
C ARG A 31 3.73 -15.99 5.56
N LEU A 32 2.84 -15.01 5.79
CA LEU A 32 2.06 -14.90 7.03
C LEU A 32 1.24 -16.17 7.30
N SER A 33 0.57 -16.69 6.26
CA SER A 33 -0.22 -17.94 6.38
C SER A 33 0.64 -19.14 6.74
N SER A 34 1.81 -19.29 6.11
CA SER A 34 2.78 -20.34 6.44
C SER A 34 3.32 -20.28 7.87
N LYS A 35 3.22 -19.12 8.52
CA LYS A 35 3.60 -18.88 9.93
C LYS A 35 2.43 -19.03 10.91
N GLY A 36 1.26 -19.46 10.43
CA GLY A 36 0.11 -19.76 11.27
C GLY A 36 -0.82 -18.57 11.50
N LEU A 37 -0.79 -17.54 10.66
CA LEU A 37 -1.79 -16.47 10.65
C LEU A 37 -2.89 -16.76 9.62
N LYS A 38 -4.10 -16.25 9.84
CA LYS A 38 -5.11 -16.16 8.78
C LYS A 38 -4.78 -14.90 7.99
N ALA A 39 -4.63 -15.03 6.69
CA ALA A 39 -4.45 -13.89 5.80
C ALA A 39 -5.63 -13.88 4.83
N THR A 40 -6.33 -12.76 4.77
CA THR A 40 -7.33 -12.48 3.74
C THR A 40 -6.77 -11.40 2.84
N PHE A 41 -6.58 -11.69 1.56
CA PHE A 41 -6.06 -10.76 0.58
C PHE A 41 -7.23 -10.13 -0.17
N ALA A 42 -7.52 -8.86 0.11
CA ALA A 42 -8.67 -8.17 -0.46
C ALA A 42 -8.25 -7.16 -1.53
N THR A 43 -8.59 -7.45 -2.78
CA THR A 43 -8.32 -6.57 -3.93
C THR A 43 -9.57 -5.79 -4.33
N THR A 44 -9.43 -4.87 -5.29
CA THR A 44 -10.63 -4.30 -5.92
C THR A 44 -11.36 -5.35 -6.76
N VAL A 45 -12.67 -5.17 -7.00
CA VAL A 45 -13.52 -6.14 -7.72
C VAL A 45 -12.92 -6.50 -9.08
N PHE A 46 -12.63 -5.51 -9.91
CA PHE A 46 -12.02 -5.72 -11.23
C PHE A 46 -10.70 -6.52 -11.15
N ILE A 47 -9.86 -6.22 -10.16
CA ILE A 47 -8.59 -6.95 -9.99
C ILE A 47 -8.86 -8.40 -9.61
N SER A 48 -9.84 -8.67 -8.76
CA SER A 48 -10.21 -10.04 -8.40
C SER A 48 -10.69 -10.84 -9.61
N GLU A 49 -11.55 -10.25 -10.45
CA GLU A 49 -12.09 -10.90 -11.65
C GLU A 49 -11.00 -11.24 -12.67
N THR A 50 -10.00 -10.37 -12.81
CA THR A 50 -8.87 -10.59 -13.72
C THR A 50 -7.83 -11.56 -13.14
N MET A 51 -7.58 -11.51 -11.83
CA MET A 51 -6.63 -12.37 -11.12
C MET A 51 -7.12 -13.81 -10.96
N LYS A 52 -8.44 -14.03 -10.90
CA LYS A 52 -9.09 -15.34 -10.71
C LYS A 52 -8.51 -16.11 -9.52
N PRO A 53 -8.65 -15.56 -8.29
CA PRO A 53 -7.99 -16.08 -7.09
C PRO A 53 -8.28 -17.56 -6.80
N GLU A 54 -9.46 -18.05 -7.17
CA GLU A 54 -9.85 -19.46 -7.13
C GLU A 54 -8.89 -20.42 -7.88
N LEU A 55 -8.13 -19.91 -8.86
CA LEU A 55 -7.14 -20.70 -9.60
C LEU A 55 -5.76 -20.74 -8.91
N LEU A 56 -5.52 -19.92 -7.87
CA LEU A 56 -4.19 -19.72 -7.28
C LEU A 56 -3.79 -20.78 -6.25
N ASN A 57 -4.66 -21.75 -5.95
CA ASN A 57 -4.41 -22.88 -5.02
C ASN A 57 -3.57 -22.47 -3.80
N SER A 58 -4.03 -21.47 -3.04
CA SER A 58 -3.28 -20.88 -1.94
C SER A 58 -3.97 -21.03 -0.58
N ASP A 59 -3.19 -21.15 0.49
CA ASP A 59 -3.70 -21.22 1.88
C ASP A 59 -4.14 -19.87 2.48
N ILE A 60 -4.33 -18.86 1.63
CA ILE A 60 -4.88 -17.55 2.00
C ILE A 60 -6.30 -17.43 1.47
N ASP A 61 -7.12 -16.69 2.20
CA ASP A 61 -8.47 -16.36 1.78
C ASP A 61 -8.41 -15.12 0.87
N PHE A 62 -9.41 -14.96 0.00
CA PHE A 62 -9.58 -13.78 -0.83
C PHE A 62 -10.94 -13.14 -0.54
N ASP A 63 -10.97 -11.83 -0.60
CA ASP A 63 -12.21 -11.05 -0.51
C ASP A 63 -12.07 -9.84 -1.44
N THR A 64 -13.09 -8.99 -1.50
CA THR A 64 -13.04 -7.80 -2.35
C THR A 64 -13.53 -6.55 -1.64
N ILE A 65 -13.00 -5.41 -2.10
CA ILE A 65 -13.58 -4.08 -1.88
C ILE A 65 -13.92 -3.47 -3.23
N SER A 66 -14.83 -2.49 -3.28
CA SER A 66 -15.08 -1.72 -4.49
C SER A 66 -14.20 -0.47 -4.48
N ASP A 67 -13.56 -0.16 -5.60
CA ASP A 67 -12.93 1.15 -5.82
C ASP A 67 -13.89 2.13 -6.53
N GLY A 68 -15.14 1.71 -6.72
CA GLY A 68 -16.14 2.40 -7.52
C GLY A 68 -15.96 2.22 -9.02
N CYS A 69 -14.92 1.53 -9.49
CA CYS A 69 -14.63 1.30 -10.90
C CYS A 69 -14.49 -0.21 -11.16
N ASP A 70 -15.56 -0.94 -10.86
CA ASP A 70 -15.56 -2.40 -10.80
C ASP A 70 -15.59 -3.06 -12.20
N GLU A 71 -15.98 -2.35 -13.27
CA GLU A 71 -16.11 -2.90 -14.63
C GLU A 71 -14.88 -2.68 -15.51
N GLY A 72 -14.12 -1.61 -15.27
CA GLY A 72 -13.08 -1.11 -16.18
C GLY A 72 -11.98 -0.28 -15.52
N ARG A 73 -11.93 -0.17 -14.19
CA ARG A 73 -10.91 0.62 -13.46
C ARG A 73 -10.80 2.06 -14.00
N PHE A 74 -9.61 2.42 -14.50
CA PHE A 74 -9.30 3.74 -15.00
C PHE A 74 -10.13 4.15 -16.23
N PHE A 75 -10.71 3.19 -16.96
CA PHE A 75 -11.54 3.50 -18.12
C PHE A 75 -12.92 4.04 -17.74
N GLU A 76 -13.34 3.92 -16.48
CA GLU A 76 -14.62 4.42 -15.98
C GLU A 76 -14.55 5.87 -15.47
N VAL A 77 -13.36 6.46 -15.45
CA VAL A 77 -13.11 7.80 -14.91
C VAL A 77 -12.34 8.66 -15.90
N ARG A 78 -12.45 9.99 -15.74
CA ARG A 78 -11.89 10.95 -16.70
C ARG A 78 -10.41 11.21 -16.48
N SER A 79 -9.91 10.94 -15.28
CA SER A 79 -8.53 11.20 -14.88
C SER A 79 -8.07 10.27 -13.75
N ILE A 80 -6.76 10.23 -13.52
CA ILE A 80 -6.17 9.49 -12.39
C ILE A 80 -6.59 10.14 -11.06
N ASP A 81 -6.72 11.47 -11.00
CA ASP A 81 -7.19 12.14 -9.79
C ASP A 81 -8.63 11.73 -9.44
N ASP A 82 -9.51 11.66 -10.43
CA ASP A 82 -10.88 11.18 -10.23
C ASP A 82 -10.89 9.72 -9.75
N TYR A 83 -10.02 8.86 -10.30
CA TYR A 83 -9.84 7.50 -9.83
C TYR A 83 -9.44 7.46 -8.35
N LEU A 84 -8.40 8.21 -7.96
CA LEU A 84 -7.88 8.18 -6.59
C LEU A 84 -8.91 8.71 -5.57
N VAL A 85 -9.66 9.75 -5.92
CA VAL A 85 -10.76 10.25 -5.08
C VAL A 85 -11.87 9.22 -4.95
N ARG A 86 -12.26 8.55 -6.04
CA ARG A 86 -13.29 7.51 -6.02
C ARG A 86 -12.84 6.28 -5.24
N LEU A 87 -11.61 5.83 -5.45
CA LEU A 87 -10.97 4.76 -4.69
C LEU A 87 -10.98 5.07 -3.19
N GLN A 88 -10.64 6.29 -2.78
CA GLN A 88 -10.69 6.66 -1.37
C GLN A 88 -12.13 6.68 -0.84
N THR A 89 -13.07 7.31 -1.55
CA THR A 89 -14.46 7.48 -1.06
C THR A 89 -15.24 6.17 -1.02
N VAL A 90 -15.24 5.41 -2.12
CA VAL A 90 -15.93 4.13 -2.23
C VAL A 90 -15.16 3.02 -1.51
N GLY A 91 -13.82 3.00 -1.66
CA GLY A 91 -12.97 2.02 -0.99
C GLY A 91 -13.03 2.11 0.52
N SER A 92 -13.07 3.32 1.10
CA SER A 92 -13.23 3.46 2.57
C SER A 92 -14.55 2.88 3.06
N LYS A 93 -15.65 3.14 2.34
CA LYS A 93 -16.98 2.62 2.67
C LYS A 93 -17.02 1.10 2.58
N THR A 94 -16.55 0.54 1.47
CA THR A 94 -16.61 -0.92 1.26
C THR A 94 -15.59 -1.69 2.10
N LEU A 95 -14.46 -1.07 2.47
CA LEU A 95 -13.55 -1.62 3.47
C LEU A 95 -14.22 -1.69 4.86
N ALA A 96 -14.94 -0.65 5.28
CA ALA A 96 -15.70 -0.66 6.53
C ALA A 96 -16.77 -1.77 6.53
N GLU A 97 -17.51 -1.94 5.42
CA GLU A 97 -18.47 -3.03 5.22
C GLU A 97 -17.79 -4.40 5.31
N LEU A 98 -16.61 -4.56 4.70
CA LEU A 98 -15.81 -5.77 4.77
C LEU A 98 -15.35 -6.08 6.21
N ILE A 99 -14.91 -5.08 6.96
CA ILE A 99 -14.56 -5.24 8.38
C ILE A 99 -15.78 -5.73 9.18
N ILE A 100 -16.95 -5.12 8.96
CA ILE A 100 -18.20 -5.51 9.62
C ILE A 100 -18.60 -6.95 9.25
N LYS A 101 -18.46 -7.35 7.99
CA LYS A 101 -18.71 -8.73 7.51
C LYS A 101 -17.88 -9.76 8.29
N HIS A 102 -16.62 -9.46 8.58
CA HIS A 102 -15.73 -10.37 9.32
C HIS A 102 -15.90 -10.32 10.84
N LYS A 103 -16.58 -9.30 11.40
CA LYS A 103 -16.74 -9.09 12.85
C LYS A 103 -17.37 -10.29 13.59
N ASN A 104 -18.33 -10.96 12.96
CA ASN A 104 -19.02 -12.12 13.54
C ASN A 104 -18.43 -13.47 13.08
N SER A 105 -17.35 -13.45 12.31
CA SER A 105 -16.69 -14.69 11.92
C SER A 105 -15.95 -15.31 13.11
N PRO A 106 -15.64 -16.62 13.08
CA PRO A 106 -14.86 -17.27 14.15
C PRO A 106 -13.48 -16.67 14.39
N ARG A 107 -12.97 -15.86 13.43
CA ARG A 107 -11.71 -15.12 13.51
C ARG A 107 -11.89 -13.73 12.88
N PRO A 108 -12.36 -12.73 13.66
CA PRO A 108 -12.48 -11.35 13.19
C PRO A 108 -11.11 -10.80 12.79
N ILE A 109 -11.09 -9.70 12.06
CA ILE A 109 -9.84 -9.06 11.62
C ILE A 109 -9.15 -8.42 12.84
N ASP A 110 -7.91 -8.81 13.09
CA ASP A 110 -7.10 -8.29 14.21
C ASP A 110 -6.17 -7.14 13.76
N CYS A 111 -5.72 -7.18 12.50
CA CYS A 111 -4.91 -6.12 11.90
C CYS A 111 -5.14 -5.98 10.39
N ILE A 112 -4.88 -4.78 9.86
CA ILE A 112 -4.92 -4.46 8.44
C ILE A 112 -3.51 -4.09 7.98
N LEU A 113 -2.95 -4.90 7.10
CA LEU A 113 -1.73 -4.62 6.37
C LEU A 113 -2.10 -3.93 5.06
N TYR A 114 -1.72 -2.68 4.88
CA TYR A 114 -2.12 -1.88 3.71
C TYR A 114 -0.91 -1.33 2.96
N ASP A 115 -1.05 -1.18 1.65
CA ASP A 115 -0.04 -0.51 0.85
C ASP A 115 0.04 0.97 1.23
N ALA A 116 1.25 1.49 1.45
CA ALA A 116 1.45 2.86 1.91
C ALA A 116 0.80 3.92 0.99
N PHE A 117 0.55 3.61 -0.29
CA PHE A 117 -0.19 4.49 -1.22
C PHE A 117 -1.65 4.72 -0.83
N LEU A 118 -2.18 3.97 0.14
CA LEU A 118 -3.58 4.00 0.58
C LEU A 118 -3.70 4.50 2.03
N PRO A 119 -3.28 5.72 2.38
CA PRO A 119 -3.30 6.21 3.76
C PRO A 119 -4.71 6.22 4.38
N TRP A 120 -5.76 6.31 3.55
CA TRP A 120 -7.15 6.23 4.01
C TRP A 120 -7.52 4.85 4.62
N VAL A 121 -6.78 3.78 4.29
CA VAL A 121 -7.00 2.46 4.89
C VAL A 121 -6.69 2.50 6.38
N LEU A 122 -5.66 3.25 6.80
CA LEU A 122 -5.34 3.47 8.20
C LEU A 122 -6.46 4.21 8.92
N ASP A 123 -7.00 5.27 8.30
CA ASP A 123 -8.11 6.04 8.89
C ASP A 123 -9.34 5.16 9.14
N VAL A 124 -9.64 4.23 8.22
CA VAL A 124 -10.70 3.24 8.41
C VAL A 124 -10.35 2.25 9.51
N ALA A 125 -9.13 1.69 9.52
CA ALA A 125 -8.69 0.74 10.55
C ALA A 125 -8.86 1.33 11.98
N GLN A 126 -8.46 2.59 12.16
CA GLN A 126 -8.56 3.31 13.43
C GLN A 126 -10.01 3.53 13.88
N GLN A 127 -10.96 3.76 12.97
CA GLN A 127 -12.39 3.87 13.32
C GLN A 127 -12.95 2.59 13.96
N PHE A 128 -12.35 1.44 13.65
CA PHE A 128 -12.72 0.14 14.21
C PHE A 128 -11.80 -0.33 15.34
N GLY A 129 -10.80 0.48 15.72
CA GLY A 129 -9.80 0.11 16.73
C GLY A 129 -8.93 -1.09 16.30
N ILE A 130 -8.72 -1.25 14.99
CA ILE A 130 -7.92 -2.33 14.41
C ILE A 130 -6.49 -1.84 14.17
N VAL A 131 -5.50 -2.70 14.46
CA VAL A 131 -4.08 -2.40 14.24
C VAL A 131 -3.82 -2.14 12.75
N GLY A 132 -3.24 -0.99 12.43
CA GLY A 132 -2.88 -0.58 11.07
C GLY A 132 -1.39 -0.75 10.81
N ILE A 133 -1.04 -1.50 9.77
CA ILE A 133 0.35 -1.78 9.38
C ILE A 133 0.60 -1.25 7.98
N ALA A 134 1.41 -0.22 7.86
CA ALA A 134 1.83 0.31 6.57
C ALA A 134 2.87 -0.61 5.93
N PHE A 135 2.69 -0.95 4.65
CA PHE A 135 3.62 -1.75 3.88
C PHE A 135 4.14 -0.97 2.68
N PHE A 136 5.43 -0.65 2.68
CA PHE A 136 6.13 0.01 1.58
C PHE A 136 6.65 -1.04 0.60
N THR A 137 6.15 -0.97 -0.63
CA THR A 137 6.54 -1.85 -1.74
C THR A 137 7.62 -1.26 -2.63
N GLN A 138 7.92 0.04 -2.46
CA GLN A 138 8.96 0.73 -3.20
C GLN A 138 10.36 0.47 -2.60
N ALA A 139 11.40 0.92 -3.31
CA ALA A 139 12.75 0.92 -2.76
C ALA A 139 12.86 1.95 -1.63
N CYS A 140 13.51 1.59 -0.51
CA CYS A 140 13.71 2.48 0.65
C CYS A 140 14.26 3.85 0.24
N ALA A 141 15.25 3.88 -0.66
CA ALA A 141 15.85 5.13 -1.14
C ALA A 141 14.84 6.06 -1.82
N VAL A 142 13.89 5.51 -2.58
CA VAL A 142 12.83 6.28 -3.26
C VAL A 142 11.85 6.81 -2.22
N ASP A 143 11.47 6.01 -1.23
CA ASP A 143 10.59 6.44 -0.14
C ASP A 143 11.25 7.53 0.72
N CYS A 144 12.55 7.43 1.00
CA CYS A 144 13.32 8.48 1.69
C CYS A 144 13.27 9.80 0.91
N ILE A 145 13.49 9.77 -0.41
CA ILE A 145 13.39 10.97 -1.25
C ILE A 145 12.00 11.59 -1.15
N TYR A 146 10.94 10.80 -1.32
CA TYR A 146 9.57 11.29 -1.22
C TYR A 146 9.24 11.81 0.18
N TYR A 147 9.75 11.19 1.24
CA TYR A 147 9.59 11.66 2.62
C TYR A 147 10.21 13.05 2.81
N TYR A 148 11.42 13.29 2.29
CA TYR A 148 12.09 14.58 2.39
C TYR A 148 11.31 15.67 1.64
N VAL A 149 10.77 15.36 0.46
CA VAL A 149 9.93 16.29 -0.29
C VAL A 149 8.61 16.56 0.44
N HIS A 150 7.94 15.51 0.96
CA HIS A 150 6.69 15.64 1.71
C HIS A 150 6.82 16.58 2.91
N ASN A 151 7.91 16.45 3.66
CA ASN A 151 8.16 17.26 4.86
C ASN A 151 8.81 18.62 4.57
N GLY A 152 9.00 18.99 3.29
CA GLY A 152 9.65 20.25 2.90
C GLY A 152 11.16 20.32 3.21
N LEU A 153 11.78 19.18 3.54
CA LEU A 153 13.22 19.06 3.78
C LEU A 153 14.01 19.08 2.47
N LEU A 154 13.37 18.71 1.36
CA LEU A 154 13.89 18.87 0.00
C LEU A 154 12.88 19.66 -0.84
N SER A 155 13.29 20.84 -1.31
CA SER A 155 12.45 21.70 -2.13
C SER A 155 12.43 21.26 -3.59
N VAL A 156 11.26 21.34 -4.23
CA VAL A 156 11.06 21.11 -5.67
C VAL A 156 10.59 22.41 -6.35
N PRO A 157 11.00 22.71 -7.61
CA PRO A 157 11.90 21.93 -8.46
C PRO A 157 13.35 21.97 -7.96
N ILE A 158 14.05 20.85 -8.14
CA ILE A 158 15.47 20.75 -7.80
C ILE A 158 16.29 21.39 -8.93
N SER A 159 17.07 22.41 -8.59
CA SER A 159 17.98 23.07 -9.53
C SER A 159 19.26 22.25 -9.71
N SER A 160 19.88 22.30 -10.90
CA SER A 160 21.22 21.72 -11.12
C SER A 160 22.29 22.33 -10.22
N SER A 161 22.07 23.53 -9.68
CA SER A 161 22.96 24.14 -8.69
C SER A 161 22.91 23.49 -7.30
N MET A 162 21.98 22.55 -7.08
CA MET A 162 21.81 21.81 -5.82
C MET A 162 22.49 20.44 -5.87
N THR A 163 23.25 20.12 -6.93
CA THR A 163 24.02 18.87 -7.00
C THR A 163 25.42 19.02 -6.37
N PRO A 164 25.92 18.00 -5.66
CA PRO A 164 25.22 16.75 -5.34
C PRO A 164 24.10 16.98 -4.31
N ILE A 165 22.98 16.28 -4.49
CA ILE A 165 21.85 16.28 -3.57
C ILE A 165 22.22 15.40 -2.38
N VAL A 166 22.14 15.97 -1.17
CA VAL A 166 22.49 15.29 0.07
C VAL A 166 21.22 14.98 0.85
N ILE A 167 20.90 13.70 0.98
CA ILE A 167 19.83 13.19 1.82
C ILE A 167 20.48 12.23 2.83
N PRO A 168 20.39 12.50 4.15
CA PRO A 168 20.88 11.58 5.17
C PRO A 168 20.38 10.14 4.96
N GLY A 169 21.31 9.19 4.97
CA GLY A 169 21.03 7.77 4.73
C GLY A 169 21.05 7.35 3.25
N LEU A 170 21.36 8.26 2.32
CA LEU A 170 21.51 7.98 0.89
C LEU A 170 22.91 8.39 0.40
N PRO A 171 23.40 7.77 -0.69
CA PRO A 171 24.62 8.22 -1.34
C PRO A 171 24.42 9.63 -1.92
N LEU A 172 25.52 10.28 -2.33
CA LEU A 172 25.42 11.53 -3.08
C LEU A 172 24.67 11.27 -4.39
N LEU A 173 23.57 12.01 -4.60
CA LEU A 173 22.73 11.86 -5.79
C LEU A 173 22.95 13.02 -6.75
N ASP A 174 23.00 12.73 -8.03
CA ASP A 174 22.81 13.73 -9.07
C ASP A 174 21.32 13.91 -9.38
N LEU A 175 21.01 15.01 -10.07
CA LEU A 175 19.64 15.34 -10.44
C LEU A 175 18.94 14.23 -11.25
N GLN A 176 19.71 13.50 -12.07
CA GLN A 176 19.23 12.38 -12.89
C GLN A 176 18.93 11.10 -12.10
N ASP A 177 19.44 10.97 -10.88
CA ASP A 177 19.20 9.81 -10.01
C ASP A 177 17.85 9.94 -9.28
N MET A 178 17.25 11.13 -9.30
CA MET A 178 15.98 11.42 -8.64
C MET A 178 14.80 10.76 -9.37
N PRO A 179 13.77 10.29 -8.65
CA PRO A 179 12.55 9.78 -9.26
C PRO A 179 11.93 10.79 -10.22
N SER A 180 11.40 10.34 -11.35
CA SER A 180 10.85 11.21 -12.39
C SER A 180 9.74 12.13 -11.90
N PHE A 181 8.98 11.71 -10.88
CA PHE A 181 7.95 12.55 -10.23
C PHE A 181 8.53 13.76 -9.49
N ILE A 182 9.79 13.68 -9.03
CA ILE A 182 10.51 14.77 -8.36
C ILE A 182 11.33 15.57 -9.38
N TYR A 183 12.08 14.87 -10.24
CA TYR A 183 12.98 15.49 -11.21
C TYR A 183 12.24 16.30 -12.27
N VAL A 184 11.14 15.76 -12.82
CA VAL A 184 10.35 16.39 -13.89
C VAL A 184 9.05 16.94 -13.32
N VAL A 185 9.17 18.03 -12.55
CA VAL A 185 8.05 18.65 -11.84
C VAL A 185 6.92 18.99 -12.80
N GLY A 186 5.70 18.57 -12.44
CA GLY A 186 4.48 18.87 -13.19
C GLY A 186 4.13 17.86 -14.30
N SER A 187 5.00 16.91 -14.64
CA SER A 187 4.69 15.90 -15.67
C SER A 187 3.63 14.88 -15.22
N TYR A 188 3.55 14.60 -13.92
CA TYR A 188 2.65 13.58 -13.37
C TYR A 188 1.98 14.04 -12.07
N PRO A 189 1.13 15.08 -12.10
CA PRO A 189 0.61 15.72 -10.88
C PRO A 189 -0.13 14.74 -9.95
N SER A 190 -0.95 13.85 -10.51
CA SER A 190 -1.71 12.86 -9.73
C SER A 190 -0.80 11.82 -9.06
N HIS A 191 0.23 11.34 -9.78
CA HIS A 191 1.21 10.38 -9.22
C HIS A 191 2.12 11.06 -8.20
N PHE A 192 2.55 12.29 -8.46
CA PHE A 192 3.30 13.10 -7.51
C PHE A 192 2.54 13.26 -6.20
N LYS A 193 1.25 13.61 -6.27
CA LYS A 193 0.39 13.68 -5.09
C LYS A 193 0.27 12.31 -4.41
N LEU A 194 0.05 11.23 -5.16
CA LEU A 194 -0.07 9.87 -4.62
C LEU A 194 1.17 9.46 -3.81
N VAL A 195 2.36 9.56 -4.40
CA VAL A 195 3.60 9.10 -3.75
C VAL A 195 4.01 9.95 -2.55
N LEU A 196 3.64 11.24 -2.52
CA LEU A 196 3.86 12.07 -1.33
C LEU A 196 2.80 11.82 -0.26
N ASN A 197 1.56 11.51 -0.65
CA ASN A 197 0.46 11.34 0.29
C ASN A 197 0.61 10.09 1.16
N GLN A 198 1.47 9.13 0.79
CA GLN A 198 1.76 7.94 1.61
C GLN A 198 2.29 8.28 3.01
N PHE A 199 2.84 9.49 3.21
CA PHE A 199 3.36 9.95 4.50
C PHE A 199 2.36 10.82 5.29
N SER A 200 1.17 11.11 4.76
CA SER A 200 0.22 12.07 5.34
C SER A 200 -0.30 11.72 6.73
N ASN A 201 -0.33 10.43 7.08
CA ASN A 201 -0.74 9.92 8.39
C ASN A 201 0.13 8.74 8.87
N ILE A 202 1.34 8.59 8.31
CA ILE A 202 2.20 7.42 8.54
C ILE A 202 2.68 7.32 9.99
N ASP A 203 2.81 8.45 10.68
CA ASP A 203 3.16 8.57 12.09
C ASP A 203 2.11 7.93 13.02
N LYS A 204 0.89 7.70 12.51
CA LYS A 204 -0.21 7.06 13.24
C LYS A 204 -0.33 5.56 13.00
N ALA A 205 0.49 4.98 12.11
CA ALA A 205 0.50 3.54 11.89
C ALA A 205 1.15 2.83 13.09
N ASP A 206 0.60 1.69 13.51
CA ASP A 206 1.16 0.92 14.63
C ASP A 206 2.49 0.27 14.26
N PHE A 207 2.64 -0.10 12.98
CA PHE A 207 3.86 -0.69 12.44
C PHE A 207 4.11 -0.21 11.01
N ILE A 208 5.39 -0.06 10.67
CA ILE A 208 5.85 0.22 9.31
C ILE A 208 6.72 -0.96 8.88
N LEU A 209 6.35 -1.58 7.76
CA LEU A 209 7.11 -2.64 7.12
C LEU A 209 7.57 -2.13 5.76
N VAL A 210 8.84 -2.35 5.45
CA VAL A 210 9.42 -2.00 4.16
C VAL A 210 9.95 -3.26 3.50
N ASN A 211 9.61 -3.46 2.23
CA ASN A 211 10.02 -4.63 1.45
C ASN A 211 11.49 -4.54 1.01
N SER A 212 12.40 -4.56 1.99
CA SER A 212 13.85 -4.57 1.80
C SER A 212 14.54 -5.45 2.83
N PHE A 213 15.87 -5.41 2.91
CA PHE A 213 16.68 -6.11 3.88
C PHE A 213 17.82 -5.22 4.39
N TYR A 214 18.12 -5.29 5.69
CA TYR A 214 19.05 -4.37 6.36
C TYR A 214 20.44 -4.24 5.73
N LYS A 215 20.97 -5.31 5.12
CA LYS A 215 22.30 -5.24 4.47
C LYS A 215 22.30 -4.36 3.21
N LEU A 216 21.15 -4.13 2.60
CA LEU A 216 21.01 -3.20 1.47
C LEU A 216 20.96 -1.75 1.95
N GLU A 217 20.42 -1.52 3.15
CA GLU A 217 20.09 -0.20 3.70
C GLU A 217 21.06 0.20 4.83
N GLN A 218 22.36 -0.09 4.69
CA GLN A 218 23.37 0.16 5.73
C GLN A 218 23.91 1.60 5.76
N GLU A 219 23.66 2.38 4.71
CA GLU A 219 24.06 3.80 4.61
C GLU A 219 23.13 4.71 5.43
#